data_AF-A0A246S3M5-F1
#
_entry.id   AF-A0A246S3M5-F1
#
_cell.length_a   1.000
_cell.length_b   1.000
_cell.length_c   1.000
_cell.angle_alpha   90.00
_cell.angle_beta   90.00
_cell.angle_gamma   90.00
#
_symmetry.space_group_name_H-M   'P 1'
#
loop_
_entity.id
_entity.type
_entity.pdbx_description
1 polymer ?
#
loop_
_entity_poly.entity_id
_entity_poly.type
_entity_poly.pdbx_seq_one_letter_code
_entity_poly.pdbx_strand_id
1 'polypeptide(L)'
;MNVTSARKMSIRQLFAPALLAIAIAPLAFNAQAHSHGDHDGQGPDRERMEERMEERRQEVYERADISAEKQAELNEAHAEHREAMQALREEHHERVAEILTEEEQEALRNAMQEAHEEYRDKHGKRGHHDGNSDDSADSE
;
A
#
# COMPACT_ATOMS: atom_id res chain seq x y z
N MET A 1 -43.37 -4.15 54.68
CA MET A 1 -42.28 -5.16 54.65
C MET A 1 -42.70 -6.26 53.70
N ASN A 2 -41.86 -6.57 52.70
CA ASN A 2 -41.67 -7.87 52.03
C ASN A 2 -41.01 -7.62 50.67
N VAL A 3 -39.67 -7.55 50.70
CA VAL A 3 -38.78 -7.56 49.54
C VAL A 3 -38.70 -9.00 49.05
N THR A 4 -39.13 -9.28 47.82
CA THR A 4 -38.89 -10.56 47.16
C THR A 4 -37.91 -10.35 46.01
N SER A 5 -36.71 -10.91 46.21
CA SER A 5 -35.56 -10.86 45.34
C SER A 5 -35.83 -11.49 43.97
N ALA A 6 -35.73 -10.70 42.90
CA ALA A 6 -35.61 -11.19 41.53
C ALA A 6 -34.14 -11.07 41.06
N ARG A 7 -33.44 -12.18 41.24
CA ARG A 7 -32.33 -12.73 40.43
C ARG A 7 -31.53 -11.74 39.55
N LYS A 8 -30.43 -11.24 40.09
CA LYS A 8 -29.36 -10.59 39.32
C LYS A 8 -28.64 -11.67 38.51
N MET A 9 -28.84 -11.73 37.20
CA MET A 9 -28.02 -12.58 36.32
C MET A 9 -26.60 -12.00 36.29
N SER A 10 -25.64 -12.71 36.86
CA SER A 10 -24.27 -12.24 37.00
C SER A 10 -23.54 -12.27 35.65
N ILE A 11 -22.79 -11.21 35.37
CA ILE A 11 -21.88 -10.96 34.22
C ILE A 11 -20.77 -12.04 34.04
N ARG A 12 -20.77 -13.10 34.86
CA ARG A 12 -19.74 -14.15 34.90
C ARG A 12 -20.05 -15.40 34.05
N GLN A 13 -21.08 -15.37 33.18
CA GLN A 13 -21.44 -16.49 32.30
C GLN A 13 -21.31 -16.19 30.79
N LEU A 14 -20.54 -15.17 30.41
CA LEU A 14 -20.12 -14.95 29.01
C LEU A 14 -18.60 -15.12 28.83
N PHE A 15 -17.99 -16.02 29.60
CA PHE A 15 -16.66 -16.54 29.28
C PHE A 15 -16.82 -17.87 28.53
N ALA A 16 -16.71 -17.81 27.21
CA ALA A 16 -16.28 -18.96 26.41
C ALA A 16 -15.26 -18.43 25.38
N PRO A 17 -13.95 -18.46 25.69
CA PRO A 17 -12.91 -18.11 24.74
C PRO A 17 -12.73 -19.31 23.81
N ALA A 18 -13.47 -19.34 22.70
CA ALA A 18 -13.16 -20.24 21.60
C ALA A 18 -11.93 -19.69 20.88
N LEU A 19 -10.74 -20.14 21.31
CA LEU A 19 -9.47 -19.94 20.60
C LEU A 19 -9.51 -20.73 19.29
N LEU A 20 -10.05 -20.11 18.24
CA LEU A 20 -9.93 -20.63 16.89
C LEU A 20 -8.57 -20.19 16.32
N ALA A 21 -7.54 -21.00 16.59
CA ALA A 21 -6.23 -20.86 15.97
C ALA A 21 -6.30 -21.27 14.49
N ILE A 22 -6.56 -20.31 13.60
CA ILE A 22 -6.26 -20.49 12.17
C ILE A 22 -4.80 -20.07 11.97
N ALA A 23 -3.93 -21.06 11.79
CA ALA A 23 -2.60 -20.86 11.24
C ALA A 23 -2.74 -20.47 9.77
N ILE A 24 -2.94 -19.17 9.50
CA ILE A 24 -2.75 -18.60 8.17
C ILE A 24 -1.24 -18.50 7.98
N ALA A 25 -0.70 -19.37 7.13
CA ALA A 25 0.69 -19.31 6.70
C ALA A 25 1.03 -17.89 6.19
N PRO A 26 2.23 -17.36 6.47
CA PRO A 26 2.70 -16.19 5.74
C PRO A 26 3.01 -16.64 4.32
N LEU A 27 2.05 -16.48 3.41
CA LEU A 27 2.37 -16.33 2.00
C LEU A 27 3.22 -15.07 1.90
N ALA A 28 4.53 -15.26 1.83
CA ALA A 28 5.49 -14.20 1.54
C ALA A 28 5.16 -13.66 0.14
N PHE A 29 4.32 -12.64 0.11
CA PHE A 29 4.11 -11.81 -1.05
C PHE A 29 5.41 -11.05 -1.26
N ASN A 30 6.23 -11.51 -2.21
CA ASN A 30 7.39 -10.77 -2.65
C ASN A 30 6.88 -9.50 -3.34
N ALA A 31 6.78 -8.41 -2.59
CA ALA A 31 6.65 -7.08 -3.13
C ALA A 31 7.98 -6.75 -3.84
N GLN A 32 8.05 -7.08 -5.12
CA GLN A 32 9.08 -6.54 -6.00
C GLN A 32 8.70 -5.08 -6.27
N ALA A 33 9.03 -4.21 -5.32
CA ALA A 33 9.01 -2.78 -5.53
C ALA A 33 10.12 -2.46 -6.54
N HIS A 34 9.76 -2.44 -7.82
CA HIS A 34 10.53 -1.69 -8.79
C HIS A 34 10.51 -0.23 -8.32
N SER A 35 11.69 0.25 -7.95
CA SER A 35 11.98 1.62 -7.57
C SER A 35 11.52 2.57 -8.67
N HIS A 36 10.32 3.12 -8.54
CA HIS A 36 9.93 4.31 -9.26
C HIS A 36 10.41 5.50 -8.43
N GLY A 37 11.43 6.19 -8.95
CA GLY A 37 11.90 7.44 -8.37
C GLY A 37 10.76 8.46 -8.38
N ASP A 38 10.60 9.14 -7.25
CA ASP A 38 9.71 10.28 -7.08
C ASP A 38 9.96 11.31 -8.18
N HIS A 39 9.02 11.40 -9.10
CA HIS A 39 8.80 12.60 -9.87
C HIS A 39 7.45 13.16 -9.45
N ASP A 40 7.48 14.32 -8.80
CA ASP A 40 6.32 15.18 -8.55
C ASP A 40 5.68 15.57 -9.90
N GLY A 41 4.86 14.67 -10.43
CA GLY A 41 4.14 14.82 -11.69
C GLY A 41 2.81 15.51 -11.50
N GLN A 42 2.78 16.68 -10.85
CA GLN A 42 1.60 17.55 -10.84
C GLN A 42 1.55 18.33 -12.16
N GLY A 43 1.22 17.63 -13.25
CA GLY A 43 1.16 18.20 -14.59
C GLY A 43 0.21 17.41 -15.50
N PRO A 44 0.04 17.82 -16.78
CA PRO A 44 -0.86 17.22 -17.79
C PRO A 44 -0.57 15.74 -18.16
N ASP A 45 0.16 15.03 -17.30
CA ASP A 45 0.63 13.66 -17.48
C ASP A 45 -0.06 12.67 -16.52
N ARG A 46 -1.03 13.11 -15.70
CA ARG A 46 -1.82 12.19 -14.84
C ARG A 46 -2.70 11.26 -15.66
N GLU A 47 -3.52 11.79 -16.55
CA GLU A 47 -4.37 10.99 -17.45
C GLU A 47 -3.50 10.06 -18.32
N ARG A 48 -2.42 10.60 -18.89
CA ARG A 48 -1.44 9.79 -19.64
C ARG A 48 -0.76 8.71 -18.78
N MET A 49 -0.52 8.99 -17.50
CA MET A 49 0.05 8.00 -16.58
C MET A 49 -0.97 6.92 -16.24
N GLU A 50 -2.23 7.29 -16.06
CA GLU A 50 -3.34 6.35 -15.87
C GLU A 50 -3.50 5.45 -17.09
N GLU A 51 -3.50 6.01 -18.31
CA GLU A 51 -3.48 5.24 -19.56
C GLU A 51 -2.30 4.25 -19.60
N ARG A 52 -1.07 4.70 -19.31
CA ARG A 52 0.11 3.82 -19.26
C ARG A 52 -0.01 2.70 -18.22
N MET A 53 -0.68 2.96 -17.09
CA MET A 53 -0.91 1.96 -16.04
C MET A 53 -1.99 0.96 -16.46
N GLU A 54 -3.00 1.41 -17.18
CA GLU A 54 -4.04 0.56 -17.76
C GLU A 54 -3.47 -0.35 -18.83
N GLU A 55 -2.69 0.19 -19.78
CA GLU A 55 -1.98 -0.59 -20.80
C GLU A 55 -1.13 -1.71 -20.18
N ARG A 56 -0.30 -1.37 -19.18
CA ARG A 56 0.50 -2.38 -18.46
C ARG A 56 -0.35 -3.44 -17.77
N ARG A 57 -1.50 -3.06 -17.21
CA ARG A 57 -2.38 -4.01 -16.53
C ARG A 57 -3.01 -4.99 -17.53
N GLN A 58 -3.42 -4.49 -18.71
CA GLN A 58 -3.94 -5.35 -19.77
C GLN A 58 -2.86 -6.29 -20.30
N GLU A 59 -1.64 -5.82 -20.52
CA GLU A 59 -0.51 -6.68 -20.93
C GLU A 59 -0.27 -7.82 -19.93
N VAL A 60 -0.37 -7.55 -18.63
CA VAL A 60 -0.23 -8.58 -17.59
C VAL A 60 -1.37 -9.60 -17.67
N TYR A 61 -2.60 -9.15 -17.92
CA TYR A 61 -3.75 -10.06 -18.06
C TYR A 61 -3.64 -10.95 -19.30
N GLU A 62 -3.20 -10.38 -20.43
CA GLU A 62 -2.94 -11.13 -21.67
C GLU A 62 -1.83 -12.15 -21.47
N ARG A 63 -0.71 -11.76 -20.84
CA ARG A 63 0.40 -12.68 -20.54
C ARG A 63 0.00 -13.83 -19.62
N ALA A 64 -0.99 -13.62 -18.76
CA ALA A 64 -1.51 -14.62 -17.85
C ALA A 64 -2.70 -15.41 -18.42
N ASP A 65 -3.06 -15.22 -19.70
CA ASP A 65 -4.19 -15.84 -20.39
C ASP A 65 -5.52 -15.70 -19.60
N ILE A 66 -5.72 -14.57 -18.93
CA ILE A 66 -6.94 -14.30 -18.16
C ILE A 66 -8.09 -14.01 -19.13
N SER A 67 -9.24 -14.68 -18.94
CA SER A 67 -10.43 -14.44 -19.77
C SER A 67 -10.95 -13.01 -19.64
N ALA A 68 -11.52 -12.47 -20.72
CA ALA A 68 -12.07 -11.11 -20.74
C ALA A 68 -13.10 -10.85 -19.62
N GLU A 69 -13.91 -11.85 -19.28
CA GLU A 69 -14.86 -11.79 -18.16
C GLU A 69 -14.15 -11.55 -16.82
N LYS A 70 -13.10 -12.33 -16.53
CA LYS A 70 -12.31 -12.17 -15.30
C LYS A 70 -11.48 -10.89 -15.30
N GLN A 71 -11.02 -10.43 -16.47
CA GLN A 71 -10.35 -9.14 -16.57
C GLN A 71 -11.30 -8.00 -16.19
N ALA A 72 -12.56 -8.05 -16.63
CA ALA A 72 -13.57 -7.07 -16.27
C ALA A 72 -13.83 -7.06 -14.76
N GLU A 73 -14.03 -8.22 -14.13
CA GLU A 73 -14.21 -8.35 -12.68
C GLU A 73 -13.01 -7.81 -11.89
N LEU A 74 -11.78 -8.10 -12.33
CA LEU A 74 -10.57 -7.58 -11.69
C LEU A 74 -10.44 -6.07 -11.84
N ASN A 75 -10.77 -5.53 -13.01
CA ASN A 75 -10.76 -4.10 -13.27
C ASN A 75 -11.78 -3.36 -12.38
N GLU A 76 -12.98 -3.93 -12.23
CA GLU A 76 -14.01 -3.40 -11.34
C GLU A 76 -13.53 -3.38 -9.88
N ALA A 77 -13.01 -4.51 -9.37
CA ALA A 77 -12.46 -4.59 -8.03
C ALA A 77 -11.31 -3.59 -7.79
N HIS A 78 -10.46 -3.36 -8.80
CA HIS A 78 -9.41 -2.34 -8.73
C HIS A 78 -9.97 -0.92 -8.70
N ALA A 79 -11.03 -0.63 -9.47
CA ALA A 79 -11.68 0.67 -9.46
C ALA A 79 -12.30 0.97 -8.09
N GLU A 80 -13.06 0.03 -7.54
CA GLU A 80 -13.66 0.13 -6.20
C GLU A 80 -12.59 0.37 -5.12
N HIS A 81 -11.47 -0.37 -5.19
CA HIS A 81 -10.38 -0.19 -4.24
C HIS A 81 -9.74 1.21 -4.34
N ARG A 82 -9.52 1.73 -5.57
CA ARG A 82 -8.99 3.07 -5.77
C ARG A 82 -9.92 4.13 -5.18
N GLU A 83 -11.21 4.02 -5.42
CA GLU A 83 -12.21 4.96 -4.90
C GLU A 83 -12.25 4.94 -3.37
N ALA A 84 -12.27 3.74 -2.76
CA ALA A 84 -12.24 3.60 -1.30
C ALA A 84 -10.97 4.21 -0.68
N MET A 85 -9.80 3.99 -1.30
CA MET A 85 -8.54 4.56 -0.83
C MET A 85 -8.47 6.07 -1.04
N GLN A 86 -9.10 6.60 -2.09
CA GLN A 86 -9.19 8.04 -2.33
C GLN A 86 -10.05 8.70 -1.25
N ALA A 87 -11.23 8.15 -0.97
CA ALA A 87 -12.09 8.65 0.11
C ALA A 87 -11.38 8.65 1.47
N LEU A 88 -10.66 7.58 1.80
CA LEU A 88 -9.88 7.49 3.04
C LEU A 88 -8.77 8.55 3.11
N ARG A 89 -8.09 8.83 2.00
CA ARG A 89 -7.07 9.88 1.93
C ARG A 89 -7.69 11.26 2.14
N GLU A 90 -8.83 11.53 1.51
CA GLU A 90 -9.57 12.79 1.66
C GLU A 90 -9.99 13.00 3.13
N GLU A 91 -10.61 11.99 3.76
CA GLU A 91 -10.97 12.05 5.19
C GLU A 91 -9.75 12.30 6.08
N HIS A 92 -8.62 11.63 5.80
CA HIS A 92 -7.40 11.84 6.55
C HIS A 92 -6.86 13.26 6.40
N HIS A 93 -6.89 13.81 5.18
CA HIS A 93 -6.47 15.18 4.92
C HIS A 93 -7.34 16.19 5.66
N GLU A 94 -8.67 16.02 5.66
CA GLU A 94 -9.60 16.85 6.41
C GLU A 94 -9.28 16.82 7.91
N ARG A 95 -9.09 15.63 8.47
CA ARG A 95 -8.75 15.47 9.89
C ARG A 95 -7.41 16.11 10.26
N VAL A 96 -6.42 16.06 9.37
CA VAL A 96 -5.14 16.75 9.57
C VAL A 96 -5.34 18.26 9.55
N ALA A 97 -6.16 18.79 8.64
CA ALA A 97 -6.46 20.21 8.55
C ALA A 97 -7.28 20.75 9.73
N GLU A 98 -8.06 19.90 10.41
CA GLU A 98 -8.72 20.25 11.67
C GLU A 98 -7.73 20.41 12.84
N ILE A 99 -6.62 19.65 12.82
CA ILE A 99 -5.65 19.60 13.92
C ILE A 99 -4.51 20.61 13.71
N LEU A 100 -4.03 20.75 12.47
CA LEU A 100 -2.84 21.50 12.12
C LEU A 100 -3.21 22.67 11.20
N THR A 101 -2.64 23.83 11.48
CA THR A 101 -2.69 24.97 10.56
C THR A 101 -1.92 24.65 9.27
N GLU A 102 -2.18 25.40 8.19
CA GLU A 102 -1.49 25.22 6.91
C GLU A 102 0.03 25.35 7.06
N GLU A 103 0.51 26.31 7.85
CA GLU A 103 1.94 26.50 8.14
C GLU A 103 2.55 25.29 8.87
N GLU A 104 1.84 24.71 9.84
CA GLU A 104 2.30 23.51 10.56
C GLU A 104 2.29 22.27 9.66
N GLN A 105 1.31 22.13 8.76
CA GLN A 105 1.27 21.06 7.78
C GLN A 105 2.45 21.13 6.80
N GLU A 106 2.77 22.32 6.31
CA GLU A 106 3.91 22.54 5.42
C GLU A 106 5.23 22.23 6.15
N ALA A 107 5.42 22.73 7.37
CA ALA A 107 6.57 22.43 8.20
C ALA A 107 6.72 20.91 8.44
N LEU A 108 5.62 20.21 8.73
CA LEU A 108 5.63 18.75 8.92
C LEU A 108 6.00 18.02 7.62
N ARG A 109 5.44 18.42 6.47
CA ARG A 109 5.78 17.83 5.16
C ARG A 109 7.26 17.99 4.85
N ASN A 110 7.82 19.19 5.03
CA ASN A 110 9.24 19.46 4.79
C ASN A 110 10.15 18.63 5.70
N ALA A 111 9.81 18.53 6.99
CA ALA A 111 10.57 17.71 7.93
C ALA A 111 10.53 16.21 7.59
N MET A 112 9.37 15.70 7.15
CA MET A 112 9.26 14.31 6.70
C MET A 112 10.07 14.06 5.43
N GLN A 113 10.07 15.00 4.48
CA GLN A 113 10.86 14.90 3.26
C GLN A 113 12.36 14.86 3.58
N GLU A 114 12.87 15.77 4.41
CA GLU A 114 14.27 15.80 4.82
C GLU A 114 14.68 14.49 5.52
N ALA A 115 13.84 13.98 6.43
CA ALA A 115 14.09 12.70 7.10
C ALA A 115 14.13 11.52 6.11
N HIS A 116 13.29 11.54 5.08
CA HIS A 116 13.28 10.52 4.04
C HIS A 116 14.54 10.58 3.17
N GLU A 117 14.97 11.77 2.78
CA GLU A 117 16.21 12.00 2.03
C GLU A 117 17.44 11.53 2.83
N GLU A 118 17.52 11.88 4.11
CA GLU A 118 18.58 11.44 5.00
C GLU A 118 18.62 9.90 5.12
N TYR A 119 17.46 9.26 5.24
CA TYR A 119 17.36 7.80 5.30
C TYR A 119 17.82 7.15 3.99
N ARG A 120 17.40 7.71 2.85
CA ARG A 120 17.81 7.23 1.53
C ARG A 120 19.30 7.37 1.31
N ASP A 121 19.91 8.48 1.73
CA ASP A 121 21.36 8.67 1.60
C ASP A 121 22.17 7.68 2.45
N LYS A 122 21.66 7.33 3.64
CA LYS A 122 22.30 6.35 4.53
C LYS A 122 22.18 4.90 4.01
N HIS A 123 21.10 4.56 3.31
CA HIS A 123 20.79 3.19 2.90
C HIS A 123 20.87 2.92 1.38
N GLY A 124 21.00 3.95 0.54
CA GLY A 124 20.89 3.86 -0.91
C GLY A 124 22.19 3.63 -1.69
N LYS A 125 23.36 3.59 -1.04
CA LYS A 125 24.67 3.44 -1.73
C LYS A 125 25.28 2.03 -1.72
N ARG A 126 24.53 0.97 -1.42
CA ARG A 126 25.03 -0.41 -1.52
C ARG A 126 24.30 -1.18 -2.63
N GLY A 127 24.91 -1.21 -3.82
CA GLY A 127 24.56 -2.19 -4.85
C GLY A 127 24.51 -1.69 -6.30
N HIS A 128 25.51 -0.94 -6.77
CA HIS A 128 25.89 -1.02 -8.18
C HIS A 128 27.11 -1.94 -8.23
N HIS A 129 26.89 -3.23 -8.45
CA HIS A 129 27.97 -4.14 -8.78
C HIS A 129 28.19 -3.98 -10.29
N ASP A 130 29.11 -3.08 -10.64
CA ASP A 130 29.79 -3.10 -11.93
C ASP A 130 30.64 -4.38 -11.98
N GLY A 131 29.97 -5.50 -12.23
CA GLY A 131 30.56 -6.80 -12.48
C GLY A 131 30.44 -7.11 -13.96
N ASN A 132 31.20 -6.42 -14.80
CA ASN A 132 31.59 -6.98 -16.10
C ASN A 132 33.10 -6.96 -16.19
N SER A 133 33.68 -7.98 -15.58
CA SER A 133 35.07 -8.38 -15.68
C SER A 133 35.41 -8.67 -17.14
N ASP A 134 36.52 -8.10 -17.60
CA ASP A 134 37.38 -8.71 -18.60
C ASP A 134 37.64 -10.19 -18.21
N ASP A 135 37.26 -11.15 -19.06
CA ASP A 135 38.09 -12.28 -19.51
C ASP A 135 37.26 -13.37 -20.22
N SER A 136 37.43 -13.48 -21.54
CA SER A 136 37.46 -14.75 -22.30
C SER A 136 37.83 -14.38 -23.75
N ALA A 137 39.12 -14.40 -24.07
CA ALA A 137 39.82 -15.57 -24.62
C ALA A 137 39.70 -15.64 -26.15
N ASP A 138 40.71 -15.06 -26.80
CA ASP A 138 41.56 -15.69 -27.81
C ASP A 138 40.96 -16.91 -28.53
N SER A 139 40.63 -16.74 -29.82
CA SER A 139 40.43 -17.82 -30.79
C SER A 139 40.55 -17.25 -32.20
N GLU A 140 41.79 -17.23 -32.73
CA GLU A 140 42.10 -17.35 -34.17
C GLU A 140 43.02 -18.54 -34.40
#